data_AF-A0A061P968-F1
#
_entry.id   AF-A0A061P968-F1
#
_cell.length_a   1.000
_cell.length_b   1.000
_cell.length_c   1.000
_cell.angle_alpha   90.00
_cell.angle_beta   90.00
_cell.angle_gamma   90.00
#
_symmetry.space_group_name_H-M   'P 1'
#
loop_
_entity.id
_entity.type
_entity.pdbx_description
1 polymer ?
#
loop_
_entity_poly.entity_id
_entity_poly.type
_entity_poly.pdbx_seq_one_letter_code
_entity_poly.pdbx_strand_id
1 'polypeptide(L)' 'MKNTNKRSIISEGKDELLLQHEIEQLQRLEDSKEKYRKIVHASISSWVKDFQSGHIKINTVDDLKKLIELDLQLQNDDD' A
#
# COMPACT_ATOMS: atom_id res chain seq x y z
N MET A 1 -50.02 27.42 -1.05
CA MET A 1 -49.01 27.10 -0.02
C MET A 1 -47.63 27.38 -0.59
N LYS A 2 -46.82 28.23 0.07
CA LYS A 2 -45.44 28.49 -0.37
C LYS A 2 -44.54 27.44 0.27
N ASN A 3 -43.82 26.65 -0.53
CA ASN A 3 -42.82 25.75 0.02
C ASN A 3 -41.73 26.62 0.67
N THR A 4 -41.33 26.27 1.90
CA THR A 4 -40.30 26.97 2.68
C THR A 4 -39.14 26.02 2.95
N ASN A 5 -38.69 25.26 1.94
CA ASN A 5 -37.47 24.48 2.11
C ASN A 5 -36.27 25.44 2.14
N LYS A 6 -35.85 25.81 3.35
CA LYS A 6 -34.58 26.51 3.57
C LYS A 6 -33.47 25.49 3.39
N ARG A 7 -32.78 25.53 2.25
CA ARG A 7 -31.49 24.87 2.05
C ARG A 7 -30.55 25.40 3.14
N SER A 8 -30.24 24.57 4.13
CA SER A 8 -29.22 24.90 5.13
C SER A 8 -27.90 25.10 4.39
N ILE A 9 -27.35 26.29 4.51
CA ILE A 9 -26.00 26.62 4.02
C ILE A 9 -25.04 25.89 4.97
N ILE A 10 -24.83 24.62 4.70
CA ILE A 10 -23.71 23.84 5.23
C ILE A 10 -22.73 23.75 4.05
N SER A 11 -22.15 24.88 3.64
CA SER A 11 -21.05 24.86 2.68
C SER A 11 -19.75 24.54 3.41
N GLU A 12 -19.48 25.21 4.53
CA GLU A 12 -18.23 25.05 5.30
C GLU A 12 -18.10 23.65 5.93
N GLY A 13 -19.15 23.14 6.58
CA GLY A 13 -19.11 21.81 7.21
C GLY A 13 -19.10 20.64 6.20
N LYS A 14 -19.49 20.87 4.94
CA LYS A 14 -19.46 19.83 3.92
C LYS A 14 -18.06 19.66 3.34
N ASP A 15 -17.34 20.76 3.15
CA ASP A 15 -15.97 20.74 2.66
C ASP A 15 -15.03 20.15 3.72
N GLU A 16 -15.26 20.45 5.00
CA GLU A 16 -14.53 19.83 6.12
C GLU A 16 -14.78 18.31 6.20
N LEU A 17 -16.03 17.85 6.04
CA LEU A 17 -16.34 16.42 5.98
C LEU A 17 -15.71 15.71 4.79
N LEU A 18 -15.62 16.38 3.63
CA LEU A 18 -14.96 15.84 2.45
C LEU A 18 -13.45 15.69 2.67
N LEU A 19 -12.81 16.73 3.22
CA LEU A 19 -11.39 16.71 3.60
C LEU A 19 -11.09 15.61 4.64
N GLN A 20 -11.94 15.45 5.65
CA GLN A 20 -11.80 14.41 6.67
C GLN A 20 -11.85 13.01 6.04
N HIS A 21 -12.76 12.80 5.08
CA HIS A 21 -12.88 11.54 4.37
C HIS A 21 -11.66 11.25 3.49
N GLU A 22 -11.14 12.24 2.77
CA GLU A 22 -9.93 12.10 1.96
C GLU A 22 -8.71 11.75 2.83
N ILE A 23 -8.55 12.40 3.99
CA ILE A 23 -7.49 12.07 4.96
C ILE A 23 -7.63 10.62 5.45
N GLU A 24 -8.84 10.19 5.81
CA GLU A 24 -9.08 8.83 6.28
C GLU A 24 -8.75 7.78 5.21
N GLN A 25 -9.09 8.06 3.94
CA GLN A 25 -8.77 7.18 2.81
C GLN A 25 -7.25 7.08 2.59
N LEU A 26 -6.53 8.20 2.67
CA LEU A 26 -5.06 8.22 2.57
C LEU A 26 -4.39 7.48 3.74
N GLN A 27 -4.90 7.65 4.97
CA GLN A 27 -4.43 6.92 6.14
C GLN A 27 -4.66 5.41 6.00
N ARG A 28 -5.84 4.99 5.54
CA ARG A 28 -6.14 3.58 5.28
C ARG A 28 -5.23 2.98 4.21
N LEU A 29 -4.91 3.75 3.18
CA LEU A 29 -3.95 3.34 2.15
C LEU A 29 -2.55 3.18 2.75
N GLU A 30 -2.08 4.15 3.53
CA GLU A 30 -0.76 4.09 4.16
C GLU A 30 -0.64 2.92 5.16
N ASP A 31 -1.66 2.69 5.99
CA ASP A 31 -1.73 1.55 6.90
C ASP A 31 -1.68 0.21 6.14
N SER A 32 -2.33 0.15 4.98
CA SER A 32 -2.29 -1.04 4.12
C SER A 32 -0.89 -1.25 3.54
N LYS A 33 -0.25 -0.19 3.04
CA LYS A 33 1.14 -0.21 2.55
C LYS A 33 2.12 -0.66 3.64
N GLU A 34 1.97 -0.17 4.87
CA GLU A 34 2.81 -0.57 6.00
C GLU A 34 2.64 -2.06 6.35
N LYS A 35 1.40 -2.57 6.33
CA LYS A 35 1.13 -4.00 6.52
C LYS A 35 1.78 -4.85 5.43
N TYR A 36 1.65 -4.44 4.16
CA TYR A 36 2.31 -5.12 3.05
C TYR A 36 3.83 -5.10 3.20
N ARG A 37 4.44 -3.96 3.55
CA ARG A 37 5.88 -3.86 3.83
C ARG A 37 6.34 -4.82 4.93
N LYS A 38 5.58 -4.94 6.03
CA LYS A 38 5.89 -5.89 7.11
C LYS A 38 5.85 -7.34 6.64
N ILE A 39 4.84 -7.70 5.84
CA ILE A 39 4.71 -9.05 5.27
C ILE A 39 5.87 -9.34 4.32
N VAL A 40 6.17 -8.43 3.39
CA VAL A 40 7.29 -8.56 2.44
C VAL A 40 8.62 -8.72 3.19
N HIS A 41 8.86 -7.89 4.21
CA HIS A 41 10.09 -7.98 5.00
C HIS A 41 10.22 -9.30 5.75
N ALA A 42 9.13 -9.82 6.32
CA ALA A 42 9.11 -11.14 6.96
C ALA A 42 9.35 -12.26 5.92
N SER A 43 8.75 -12.16 4.73
CA SER A 43 8.95 -13.09 3.63
C SER A 43 10.39 -13.11 3.13
N ILE A 44 11.02 -11.94 2.93
CA ILE A 44 12.44 -11.82 2.58
C ILE A 44 13.31 -12.45 3.68
N SER A 45 13.02 -12.17 4.95
CA SER A 45 13.79 -12.74 6.07
C SER A 45 13.72 -14.28 6.11
N SER A 46 12.54 -14.86 5.87
CA SER A 46 12.39 -16.31 5.76
C SER A 46 13.14 -16.85 4.54
N TRP A 47 13.02 -16.17 3.39
CA TRP A 47 13.66 -16.56 2.15
C TRP A 47 15.19 -16.54 2.24
N VAL A 48 15.77 -15.51 2.87
CA VAL A 48 17.20 -15.42 3.16
C VAL A 48 17.64 -16.55 4.08
N LYS A 49 16.85 -16.86 5.12
CA LYS A 49 17.14 -17.98 6.03
C LYS A 49 17.10 -19.33 5.32
N ASP A 50 16.14 -19.53 4.42
CA ASP A 50 16.00 -20.75 3.63
C ASP A 50 17.08 -20.87 2.53
N PHE A 51 17.57 -19.74 2.01
CA PHE A 51 18.74 -19.69 1.12
C PHE A 51 20.03 -20.05 1.88
N GLN A 52 20.25 -19.46 3.06
CA GLN A 52 21.42 -19.75 3.90
C GLN A 52 21.45 -21.20 4.42
N SER A 53 20.29 -21.79 4.70
CA SER A 53 20.18 -23.19 5.12
C SER A 53 20.34 -24.20 3.96
N GLY A 54 20.46 -23.72 2.73
CA GLY A 54 20.60 -24.55 1.53
C GLY A 54 19.29 -25.22 1.08
N HIS A 55 18.15 -24.86 1.68
CA HIS A 55 16.81 -25.29 1.25
C HIS A 55 16.39 -24.62 -0.07
N ILE A 56 16.76 -23.36 -0.26
CA ILE A 56 16.60 -22.65 -1.52
C ILE A 56 17.96 -22.60 -2.22
N LYS A 57 18.06 -23.26 -3.36
CA LYS A 57 19.22 -23.12 -4.24
C LYS A 57 18.82 -22.27 -5.44
N ILE A 58 19.49 -21.13 -5.61
CA ILE A 58 19.50 -20.41 -6.89
C ILE A 58 20.34 -21.28 -7.83
N ASN A 59 19.65 -22.17 -8.56
CA ASN A 59 20.31 -23.14 -9.41
C ASN A 59 20.67 -22.54 -10.77
N THR A 60 20.01 -21.45 -11.17
CA THR A 60 20.16 -20.87 -12.50
C THR A 60 20.29 -19.35 -12.48
N VAL A 61 20.93 -18.80 -13.52
CA VAL A 61 21.02 -17.36 -13.78
C VAL A 61 19.63 -16.73 -13.95
N ASP A 62 18.64 -17.51 -14.39
CA ASP A 62 17.26 -17.07 -14.59
C ASP A 62 16.53 -16.78 -13.27
N ASP A 63 16.81 -17.57 -12.23
CA ASP A 63 16.25 -17.36 -10.88
C ASP A 63 16.74 -16.03 -10.30
N LEU A 64 18.03 -15.71 -10.47
CA LEU A 64 18.61 -14.44 -10.05
C LEU A 64 18.01 -13.25 -10.83
N LYS A 65 17.78 -13.42 -12.14
CA LYS A 65 17.17 -12.40 -12.98
C LYS A 65 15.75 -12.06 -12.53
N LYS A 66 14.93 -13.06 -12.20
CA LYS A 66 13.57 -12.86 -11.69
C LYS A 66 13.53 -12.12 -10.35
N LEU A 67 14.49 -12.38 -9.47
CA LEU A 67 14.61 -11.65 -8.20
C LEU A 67 14.89 -10.17 -8.40
N ILE A 68 15.81 -9.83 -9.31
CA ILE A 68 16.15 -8.44 -9.62
C ILE A 68 14.98 -7.74 -10.31
N GLU A 69 14.25 -8.44 -11.18
CA GLU A 69 13.07 -7.89 -11.86
C GLU A 69 11.93 -7.59 -10.89
N LEU A 70 11.72 -8.45 -9.88
CA LEU A 70 10.77 -8.20 -8.80
C LEU A 70 11.17 -6.99 -7.93
N ASP A 71 12.46 -6.83 -7.62
CA ASP A 71 12.98 -5.67 -6.88
C ASP A 71 12.76 -4.36 -7.66
N LEU A 72 13.02 -4.36 -8.97
CA LEU A 72 12.77 -3.20 -9.83
C LEU A 72 11.28 -2.87 -9.97
N GLN A 73 10.40 -3.87 -10.04
CA GLN A 73 8.95 -3.63 -10.07
C GLN A 73 8.46 -3.03 -8.76
N LEU A 74 8.94 -3.54 -7.62
CA LEU A 74 8.63 -2.99 -6.30
C LEU A 74 9.11 -1.55 -6.13
N GLN A 75 10.27 -1.18 -6.70
CA GLN A 75 10.78 0.20 -6.67
C GLN A 75 10.02 1.17 -7.59
N ASN A 76 9.48 0.69 -8.71
CA ASN A 76 8.72 1.54 -9.65
C ASN A 76 7.27 1.80 -9.19
N ASP A 77 6.70 0.97 -8.30
CA ASP A 77 5.36 1.18 -7.71
C ASP A 77 5.36 2.26 -6.60
N ASP A 78 6.53 2.79 -6.24
CA ASP A 78 6.72 3.88 -5.26
C ASP A 78 6.80 5.29 -5.90
N ASP A 79 6.71 5.42 -7.24
CA ASP A 79 6.58 6.69 -7.99
C ASP A 79 5.11 6.98 -8.41
#